data_AF-A0A925U127-F1
#
_entry.id   AF-A0A925U127-F1
#
_cell.length_a   1.000
_cell.length_b   1.000
_cell.length_c   1.000
_cell.angle_alpha   90.00
_cell.angle_beta   90.00
_cell.angle_gamma   90.00
#
_symmetry.space_group_name_H-M   'P 1'
#
loop_
_entity.id
_entity.type
_entity.pdbx_description
1 polymer ?
#
loop_
_entity_poly.entity_id
_entity_poly.type
_entity_poly.pdbx_seq_one_letter_code
_entity_poly.pdbx_strand_id
1 'polypeptide(L)' 'GQSFSFDEGERVHTENSYKYSVEGFRALANEAGWRPEQSWVDTGGLYSLHYLTTAY' A
#
# COMPACT_ATOMS: atom_id res chain seq x y z
N GLY A 1 21.31 -16.94 -17.95
CA GLY A 1 21.15 -15.51 -17.68
C GLY A 1 21.26 -14.76 -18.99
N GLN A 2 20.61 -13.61 -19.10
CA GLN A 2 20.66 -12.76 -20.28
C GLN A 2 21.29 -11.42 -19.90
N SER A 3 22.16 -10.90 -20.77
CA SER A 3 22.78 -9.58 -20.61
C SER A 3 21.95 -8.53 -21.36
N PHE A 4 21.90 -7.34 -20.78
CA PHE A 4 21.25 -6.17 -21.36
C PHE A 4 22.21 -4.98 -21.21
N SER A 5 22.29 -4.13 -22.22
CA SER A 5 23.01 -2.86 -22.16
C SER A 5 22.06 -1.75 -21.71
N PHE A 6 22.59 -0.76 -21.02
CA PHE A 6 21.91 0.49 -20.69
C PHE A 6 22.65 1.65 -21.35
N ASP A 7 21.90 2.59 -21.92
CA ASP A 7 22.45 3.85 -22.38
C ASP A 7 22.71 4.80 -21.18
N GLU A 8 23.57 5.81 -21.38
CA GLU A 8 23.81 6.84 -20.36
C GLU A 8 22.50 7.56 -20.02
N GLY A 9 22.10 7.49 -18.75
CA GLY A 9 20.85 8.08 -18.25
C GLY A 9 19.60 7.22 -18.44
N GLU A 10 19.71 6.04 -19.03
CA GLU A 10 18.60 5.09 -19.10
C GLU A 10 18.20 4.64 -17.69
N ARG A 11 16.88 4.61 -17.43
CA ARG A 11 16.32 4.22 -16.13
C ARG A 11 15.48 2.97 -16.29
N VAL A 12 15.68 2.02 -15.38
CA VAL A 12 14.80 0.86 -15.22
C VAL A 12 13.83 1.10 -14.08
N HIS A 13 12.56 0.80 -14.33
CA HIS A 13 11.53 0.79 -13.29
C HIS A 13 11.61 -0.53 -12.52
N THR A 14 11.87 -0.47 -11.23
CA THR A 14 12.02 -1.68 -10.40
C THR A 14 10.80 -1.98 -9.53
N GLU A 15 10.02 -0.95 -9.16
CA GLU A 15 8.93 -1.10 -8.20
C GLU A 15 7.86 -0.01 -8.30
N ASN A 16 6.64 -0.36 -7.89
CA ASN A 16 5.57 0.60 -7.63
C ASN A 16 5.22 0.59 -6.14
N SER A 17 5.01 1.76 -5.55
CA SER A 17 4.54 1.89 -4.18
C SER A 17 3.22 2.65 -4.13
N TYR A 18 2.11 1.91 -4.23
CA TYR A 18 0.76 2.48 -4.17
C TYR A 18 0.46 3.00 -2.76
N LYS A 19 -0.11 4.21 -2.68
CA LYS A 19 -0.51 4.86 -1.44
C LYS A 19 -2.03 4.86 -1.34
N TYR A 20 -2.55 4.59 -0.15
CA TYR A 20 -3.98 4.50 0.12
C TYR A 20 -4.37 5.54 1.17
N SER A 21 -5.53 6.16 0.99
CA SER A 21 -6.16 6.87 2.10
C SER A 21 -6.69 5.86 3.12
N VAL A 22 -7.00 6.33 4.33
CA VAL A 22 -7.59 5.48 5.37
C VAL A 22 -8.91 4.88 4.88
N GLU A 23 -9.74 5.67 4.21
CA GLU A 23 -11.03 5.25 3.66
C GLU A 23 -10.86 4.22 2.55
N GLY A 24 -9.92 4.46 1.63
CA GLY A 24 -9.63 3.55 0.52
C GLY A 24 -9.12 2.19 1.02
N PHE A 25 -8.24 2.18 2.02
CA PHE A 25 -7.75 0.94 2.60
C PHE A 25 -8.85 0.19 3.35
N ARG A 26 -9.75 0.90 4.07
CA ARG A 26 -10.90 0.27 4.74
C ARG A 26 -11.88 -0.35 3.74
N ALA A 27 -12.13 0.30 2.60
CA ALA A 27 -12.95 -0.27 1.54
C ALA A 27 -12.32 -1.57 1.01
N LEU A 28 -11.03 -1.55 0.68
CA LEU A 28 -10.29 -2.73 0.23
C LEU A 28 -10.31 -3.88 1.24
N ALA A 29 -10.14 -3.57 2.53
CA ALA A 29 -10.21 -4.57 3.59
C ALA A 29 -11.60 -5.22 3.70
N ASN A 30 -12.68 -4.42 3.59
CA ASN A 30 -14.05 -4.95 3.57
C ASN A 30 -14.30 -5.85 2.35
N GLU A 31 -13.85 -5.43 1.16
CA GLU A 31 -13.95 -6.25 -0.06
C GLU A 31 -13.20 -7.59 0.07
N ALA A 32 -12.09 -7.59 0.81
CA ALA A 32 -11.32 -8.78 1.13
C ALA A 32 -11.91 -9.62 2.29
N GLY A 33 -13.08 -9.27 2.82
CA GLY A 33 -13.77 -10.01 3.89
C GLY A 33 -13.27 -9.73 5.31
N TRP A 34 -12.43 -8.72 5.49
CA TRP A 34 -11.97 -8.27 6.81
C TRP A 34 -12.88 -7.17 7.35
N ARG A 35 -12.98 -7.06 8.68
CA ARG A 35 -13.70 -5.97 9.34
C ARG A 35 -12.69 -4.94 9.89
N PRO A 36 -12.68 -3.69 9.38
CA PRO A 36 -11.79 -2.65 9.90
C PRO A 36 -12.35 -2.03 11.18
N GLU A 37 -11.65 -2.23 12.30
CA GLU A 37 -12.08 -1.78 13.62
C GLU A 37 -11.52 -0.38 13.94
N GLN A 38 -10.21 -0.21 13.78
CA GLN A 38 -9.54 1.04 14.14
C GLN A 38 -8.42 1.38 13.16
N SER A 39 -8.12 2.67 13.06
CA SER A 39 -6.92 3.15 12.38
C SER A 39 -6.31 4.29 13.17
N TRP A 40 -4.98 4.35 13.18
CA TRP A 40 -4.23 5.45 13.77
C TRP A 40 -3.43 6.10 12.66
N VAL A 41 -3.42 7.43 12.67
CA VAL A 41 -2.63 8.23 11.74
C VAL A 41 -1.64 9.02 12.58
N ASP A 42 -0.40 9.12 12.13
CA ASP A 42 0.58 9.98 12.79
C ASP A 42 0.14 11.46 12.70
N THR A 43 0.72 12.32 13.54
CA THR A 43 0.34 13.73 13.61
C THR A 43 0.60 14.50 12.31
N GLY A 44 1.52 14.03 11.46
CA GLY A 44 1.81 14.60 10.16
C GLY A 44 0.92 14.07 9.03
N GLY A 45 0.07 13.07 9.27
CA GLY A 45 -0.79 12.50 8.24
C GLY A 45 -0.05 11.72 7.14
N LEU A 46 1.17 11.24 7.43
CA LEU A 46 2.05 10.59 6.45
C LEU A 46 1.94 9.07 6.46
N TYR A 47 1.44 8.50 7.55
CA TYR A 47 1.36 7.07 7.77
C TYR A 47 0.13 6.68 8.59
N SER A 48 -0.51 5.57 8.20
CA SER A 48 -1.61 4.96 8.94
C SER A 48 -1.34 3.50 9.31
N LEU A 49 -1.75 3.12 10.52
CA LEU A 49 -1.81 1.73 10.96
C LEU A 49 -3.28 1.30 11.02
N HIS A 50 -3.60 0.12 10.47
CA HIS A 50 -4.95 -0.42 10.41
C HIS A 50 -5.08 -1.69 11.26
N TYR A 51 -6.01 -1.71 12.21
CA TYR A 51 -6.38 -2.90 12.97
C TYR A 51 -7.64 -3.52 12.38
N LEU A 52 -7.51 -4.77 11.93
CA LEU A 52 -8.56 -5.53 11.27
C LEU A 52 -8.87 -6.81 12.06
N THR A 53 -10.14 -7.22 12.09
CA THR A 53 -10.57 -8.50 12.64
C THR A 53 -11.22 -9.35 11.56
N THR A 54 -11.34 -10.65 11.80
CA THR A 54 -12.12 -11.54 10.93
C THR A 54 -13.61 -11.19 11.00
N ALA A 55 -14.29 -11.21 9.86
CA ALA A 55 -15.74 -11.23 9.85
C ALA A 55 -16.21 -12.62 10.28
N TYR A 56 -16.90 -12.73 11.41
CA TYR A 56 -17.60 -13.95 11.84
C TYR A 56 -19.04 -13.90 11.34
#